data_AF-A0A933TGD8-F1
#
_entry.id   AF-A0A933TGD8-F1
#
_cell.length_a   1.000
_cell.length_b   1.000
_cell.length_c   1.000
_cell.angle_alpha   90.00
_cell.angle_beta   90.00
_cell.angle_gamma   90.00
#
_symmetry.space_group_name_H-M   'P 1'
#
loop_
_entity.id
_entity.type
_entity.pdbx_description
1 polymer ?
#
loop_
_entity_poly.entity_id
_entity_poly.type
_entity_poly.pdbx_seq_one_letter_code
_entity_poly.pdbx_strand_id
1 'polypeptide(L)' 'MTTDTNKSTKPTKPTLVWCEDGQIGCTLPTHAPYPGTDTWRSGRWRPITSREALDFEAEVGHAPACETCAAIARRAAS' A
#
# COMPACT_ATOMS: atom_id res chain seq x y z
N MET A 1 15.42 3.60 -33.30
CA MET A 1 14.36 4.21 -32.47
C MET A 1 13.40 3.09 -32.09
N THR A 2 13.66 2.40 -30.99
CA THR A 2 12.84 1.26 -30.53
C THR A 2 11.58 1.80 -29.86
N THR A 3 10.43 1.41 -30.38
CA THR A 3 9.10 1.75 -29.85
C THR A 3 8.85 0.96 -28.57
N ASP A 4 8.76 1.68 -27.45
CA ASP A 4 8.35 1.13 -26.16
C ASP A 4 6.93 0.56 -26.24
N THR A 5 6.83 -0.71 -25.84
CA THR A 5 5.58 -1.47 -25.83
C THR A 5 4.70 -0.96 -24.68
N ASN A 6 3.65 -0.23 -25.03
CA ASN A 6 2.58 0.19 -24.14
C ASN A 6 1.86 -1.05 -23.58
N LYS A 7 2.28 -1.49 -22.39
CA LYS A 7 1.62 -2.58 -21.66
C LYS A 7 0.49 -1.98 -20.83
N SER A 8 -0.71 -2.01 -21.39
CA SER A 8 -1.95 -1.63 -20.70
C SER A 8 -2.13 -2.50 -19.43
N THR A 9 -1.80 -1.93 -18.27
CA THR A 9 -2.11 -2.52 -16.96
C THR A 9 -3.48 -2.00 -16.53
N LYS A 10 -4.49 -2.88 -16.47
CA LYS A 10 -5.70 -2.61 -15.69
C LYS A 10 -5.28 -2.05 -14.32
N PRO A 11 -6.00 -1.07 -13.75
CA PRO A 11 -5.70 -0.61 -12.39
C PRO A 11 -5.96 -1.77 -11.43
N THR A 12 -4.91 -2.53 -11.11
CA THR A 12 -4.94 -3.51 -10.04
C THR A 12 -5.23 -2.72 -8.78
N LYS A 13 -6.38 -2.99 -8.15
CA LYS A 13 -6.76 -2.35 -6.89
C LYS A 13 -5.56 -2.45 -5.93
N PRO A 14 -5.10 -1.34 -5.34
CA PRO A 14 -3.92 -1.38 -4.48
C PRO A 14 -4.18 -2.31 -3.30
N THR A 15 -3.25 -3.22 -3.04
CA THR A 15 -3.27 -4.14 -1.92
C THR A 15 -2.60 -3.47 -0.73
N LEU A 16 -3.25 -3.48 0.43
CA LEU A 16 -2.63 -3.02 1.67
C LEU A 16 -1.62 -4.04 2.16
N VAL A 17 -0.48 -3.53 2.62
CA VAL A 17 0.64 -4.32 3.12
C VAL A 17 1.13 -3.72 4.42
N TRP A 18 1.76 -4.53 5.26
CA TRP A 18 2.51 -4.06 6.42
C TRP A 18 3.90 -4.69 6.50
N CYS A 19 4.83 -3.98 7.14
CA CYS A 19 6.16 -4.48 7.45
C CYS A 19 6.21 -5.14 8.84
N GLU A 20 7.33 -5.77 9.16
CA GLU A 20 7.56 -6.36 10.50
C GLU A 20 7.56 -5.32 11.64
N ASP A 21 7.89 -4.06 11.33
CA ASP A 21 7.84 -2.94 12.28
C ASP A 21 6.43 -2.35 12.45
N GLY A 22 5.41 -2.93 11.80
CA GLY A 22 4.01 -2.49 11.92
C GLY A 22 3.63 -1.28 11.07
N GLN A 23 4.48 -0.80 10.16
CA GLN A 23 4.12 0.25 9.21
C GLN A 23 3.13 -0.28 8.17
N ILE A 24 2.16 0.55 7.74
CA ILE A 24 1.14 0.18 6.75
C ILE A 24 1.33 0.98 5.45
N GLY A 25 1.41 0.28 4.34
CA GLY A 25 1.55 0.84 2.99
C GLY A 25 0.62 0.19 1.98
N CYS A 26 0.81 0.47 0.69
CA CYS A 26 0.07 -0.20 -0.38
C CYS A 26 0.91 -0.44 -1.63
N THR A 27 0.45 -1.35 -2.49
CA THR A 27 1.14 -1.71 -3.74
C THR A 27 0.94 -0.73 -4.89
N LEU A 28 0.36 0.45 -4.63
CA LEU A 28 0.18 1.46 -5.67
C LEU A 28 1.55 1.95 -6.17
N PRO A 29 1.78 2.02 -7.49
CA PRO A 29 2.93 2.74 -8.01
C PRO A 29 2.97 4.16 -7.44
N THR A 30 4.15 4.66 -7.08
CA THR A 30 4.41 5.96 -6.39
C THR A 30 4.20 5.99 -4.88
N HIS A 31 3.65 4.95 -4.25
CA HIS A 31 3.56 4.87 -2.79
C HIS A 31 4.65 3.95 -2.24
N ALA A 32 5.13 4.25 -1.03
CA ALA A 32 5.96 3.32 -0.28
C ALA A 32 5.05 2.28 0.43
N PRO A 33 5.43 1.00 0.46
CA PRO A 33 6.55 0.39 -0.27
C PRO A 33 6.17 0.08 -1.73
N TYR A 34 7.02 0.48 -2.69
CA TYR A 34 6.81 0.07 -4.08
C TYR A 34 7.42 -1.33 -4.32
N PRO A 35 6.67 -2.32 -4.83
CA PRO A 35 7.19 -3.66 -5.06
C PRO A 35 8.49 -3.67 -5.89
N GLY A 36 9.51 -4.37 -5.40
CA GLY A 36 10.80 -4.51 -6.08
C GLY A 36 11.86 -3.47 -5.70
N THR A 37 11.51 -2.43 -4.93
CA THR A 37 12.46 -1.46 -4.37
C THR A 37 13.21 -2.01 -3.16
N ASP A 38 14.31 -1.36 -2.77
CA ASP A 38 15.06 -1.72 -1.56
C ASP A 38 14.19 -1.64 -0.30
N THR A 39 13.34 -0.62 -0.19
CA THR A 39 12.36 -0.48 0.91
C THR A 39 11.43 -1.68 1.00
N TRP A 40 11.00 -2.24 -0.13
CA TRP A 40 10.17 -3.44 -0.16
C TRP A 40 10.94 -4.68 0.32
N ARG A 41 12.21 -4.81 -0.07
CA ARG A 41 13.04 -5.97 0.31
C ARG A 41 13.42 -5.95 1.78
N SER A 42 13.81 -4.78 2.30
CA SER A 42 14.28 -4.64 3.68
C SER A 42 13.16 -4.79 4.70
N GLY A 43 11.97 -4.26 4.42
CA GLY A 43 10.86 -4.24 5.37
C GLY A 43 10.03 -5.53 5.45
N ARG A 44 10.39 -6.59 4.69
CA ARG A 44 9.66 -7.87 4.67
C ARG A 44 8.14 -7.70 4.52
N TRP A 45 7.74 -6.79 3.64
CA TRP A 45 6.36 -6.39 3.48
C TRP A 45 5.49 -7.56 3.04
N ARG A 46 4.34 -7.71 3.69
CA ARG A 46 3.37 -8.75 3.36
C ARG A 46 1.95 -8.18 3.24
N PRO A 47 1.08 -8.80 2.44
CA PRO A 47 -0.33 -8.46 2.41
C PRO A 47 -0.96 -8.55 3.80
N ILE A 48 -1.82 -7.59 4.10
CA ILE A 48 -2.74 -7.65 5.25
C ILE A 48 -3.93 -8.52 4.83
N THR A 49 -4.22 -9.54 5.62
CA THR A 49 -5.40 -10.40 5.40
C THR A 49 -6.66 -9.70 5.87
N SER A 50 -7.82 -10.13 5.37
CA SER A 50 -9.11 -9.58 5.83
C SER A 50 -9.32 -9.76 7.33
N ARG A 51 -8.85 -10.87 7.92
CA ARG A 51 -8.95 -11.10 9.36
C ARG A 51 -8.12 -10.10 10.15
N GLU A 52 -6.87 -9.90 9.76
CA GLU A 52 -5.97 -8.94 10.40
C GLU A 52 -6.49 -7.49 10.28
N ALA A 53 -7.10 -7.14 9.15
CA ALA A 53 -7.73 -5.83 8.99
C ALA A 53 -8.90 -5.62 9.96
N LEU A 54 -9.71 -6.65 10.19
CA LEU A 54 -10.81 -6.61 11.16
C LEU A 54 -10.30 -6.54 12.60
N ASP A 55 -9.28 -7.34 12.93
CA ASP A 55 -8.67 -7.32 14.26
C ASP A 55 -8.04 -5.94 14.54
N PHE A 56 -7.33 -5.36 13.57
CA PHE A 56 -6.80 -4.00 13.66
C PHE A 56 -7.89 -2.96 13.88
N GLU A 57 -8.98 -3.03 13.11
CA GLU A 57 -10.09 -2.08 13.24
C GLU A 57 -10.78 -2.18 14.61
N ALA A 58 -10.93 -3.39 15.15
CA ALA A 58 -11.47 -3.61 16.48
C ALA A 58 -10.57 -3.03 17.58
N GLU A 59 -9.25 -3.10 17.41
CA GLU A 59 -8.27 -2.58 18.38
C GLU A 59 -8.08 -1.06 18.30
N VAL A 60 -7.97 -0.52 17.09
CA VAL A 60 -7.57 0.87 16.84
C VAL A 60 -8.79 1.79 16.66
N GLY A 61 -9.95 1.24 16.30
CA GLY A 61 -11.19 1.98 16.05
C GLY A 61 -11.33 2.53 14.62
N HIS A 62 -10.43 2.15 13.70
CA HIS A 62 -10.56 2.42 12.28
C HIS A 62 -9.84 1.36 11.43
N ALA A 63 -10.30 1.17 10.19
CA ALA A 63 -9.64 0.27 9.25
C ALA A 63 -8.17 0.67 8.98
N PRO A 64 -7.27 -0.30 8.71
CA PRO A 64 -5.90 -0.01 8.33
C PRO A 64 -5.85 0.76 7.01
N ALA A 65 -4.96 1.74 6.91
CA ALA A 65 -4.83 2.57 5.72
C ALA A 65 -3.35 2.84 5.40
N CYS A 66 -3.03 2.89 4.11
CA CYS A 66 -1.72 3.36 3.65
C CYS A 66 -1.56 4.84 4.03
N GLU A 67 -0.42 5.18 4.64
CA GLU A 67 -0.15 6.54 5.13
C GLU A 67 -0.23 7.59 4.02
N THR A 68 0.34 7.31 2.84
CA THR A 68 0.29 8.20 1.68
C THR A 68 -1.14 8.39 1.18
N CYS A 69 -1.91 7.31 1.05
CA CYS A 69 -3.32 7.40 0.66
C CYS A 69 -4.12 8.25 1.66
N ALA A 70 -3.91 8.02 2.95
CA ALA A 70 -4.60 8.77 4.01
C ALA A 70 -4.21 10.26 3.98
N ALA A 71 -2.93 10.58 3.76
CA ALA A 71 -2.47 11.96 3.63
C ALA A 71 -3.08 12.68 2.42
N ILE A 72 -3.15 12.01 1.26
CA ILE A 72 -3.80 12.55 0.05
C ILE A 72 -5.29 12.83 0.33
N ALA A 73 -5.99 11.86 0.93
CA ALA A 73 -7.41 12.02 1.27
C ALA A 73 -7.67 13.18 2.23
N ARG A 74 -6.83 13.34 3.28
CA ARG A 74 -6.93 14.48 4.21
C ARG A 74 -6.74 15.82 3.52
N ARG A 75 -5.75 15.92 2.61
CA ARG A 75 -5.50 17.15 1.84
C ARG A 75 -6.64 17.49 0.88
N ALA A 76 -7.27 16.48 0.28
CA ALA A 76 -8.41 16.70 -0.61
C ALA A 76 -9.70 17.13 0.13
N ALA A 77 -9.79 16.88 1.43
CA ALA A 77 -10.91 17.26 2.28
C ALA A 77 -10.72 18.62 3.00
N SER A 78 -9.57 19.26 2.83
CA SER A 78 -9.24 20.59 3.37
C SER A 78 -9.51 21.67 2.32
#